data_AF-A0A496XKP3-F1
#
_entry.id   AF-A0A496XKP3-F1
#
_cell.length_a   1.000
_cell.length_b   1.000
_cell.length_c   1.000
_cell.angle_alpha   90.00
_cell.angle_beta   90.00
_cell.angle_gamma   90.00
#
_symmetry.space_group_name_H-M   'P 1'
#
loop_
_entity.id
_entity.type
_entity.pdbx_description
1 polymer ?
#
loop_
_entity_poly.entity_id
_entity_poly.type
_entity_poly.pdbx_seq_one_letter_code
_entity_poly.pdbx_strand_id
1 'polypeptide(L)' 'MRVAKYLKGIRKRDGLTQEEVCKKLKIKQSNLSKMESGERPIPKGLIDKFVKLYNVKKIMLIEKKLSD' A
#
# COMPACT_ATOMS: atom_id res chain seq x y z
N MET A 1 9.82 6.97 3.62
CA MET A 1 9.58 6.25 2.34
C MET A 1 9.71 4.71 2.40
N ARG A 2 9.92 4.07 3.56
CA ARG A 2 10.03 2.59 3.66
C ARG A 2 8.73 1.88 3.30
N VAL A 3 7.59 2.39 3.78
CA VAL A 3 6.27 1.80 3.54
C VAL A 3 5.89 1.86 2.05
N ALA A 4 6.14 2.99 1.38
CA ALA A 4 5.88 3.13 -0.06
C ALA A 4 6.65 2.11 -0.91
N LYS A 5 7.96 1.96 -0.66
CA LYS A 5 8.80 0.96 -1.33
C LYS A 5 8.32 -0.46 -1.05
N TYR A 6 7.96 -0.75 0.19
CA TYR A 6 7.42 -2.05 0.58
C TYR A 6 6.09 -2.36 -0.13
N LEU A 7 5.14 -1.41 -0.14
CA LEU A 7 3.85 -1.55 -0.82
C LEU A 7 4.01 -1.85 -2.31
N LYS A 8 4.89 -1.11 -2.99
CA LYS A 8 5.22 -1.36 -4.40
C LYS A 8 5.88 -2.73 -4.61
N GLY A 9 6.76 -3.12 -3.69
CA GLY A 9 7.47 -4.40 -3.72
C GLY A 9 6.52 -5.60 -3.59
N ILE A 10 5.62 -5.59 -2.60
CA ILE A 10 4.66 -6.69 -2.39
C ILE A 10 3.67 -6.82 -3.54
N ARG A 11 3.24 -5.69 -4.14
CA ARG A 11 2.41 -5.73 -5.34
C ARG A 11 3.12 -6.44 -6.49
N LYS A 12 4.38 -6.10 -6.74
CA LYS A 12 5.19 -6.73 -7.80
C LYS A 12 5.50 -8.19 -7.51
N ARG A 13 5.77 -8.55 -6.25
CA ARG A 13 5.95 -9.94 -5.80
C ARG A 13 4.74 -10.80 -6.18
N ASP A 14 3.55 -10.24 -6.06
CA ASP A 14 2.30 -10.94 -6.38
C ASP A 14 1.92 -10.84 -7.88
N GLY A 15 2.80 -10.27 -8.72
CA GLY A 15 2.60 -10.16 -10.17
C GLY A 15 1.51 -9.16 -10.60
N LEU A 16 1.02 -8.32 -9.69
CA LEU A 16 -0.11 -7.44 -9.95
C LEU A 16 0.31 -6.08 -10.52
N THR A 17 -0.46 -5.58 -11.46
CA THR A 17 -0.43 -4.18 -11.91
C THR A 17 -1.12 -3.27 -10.88
N GLN A 18 -0.86 -1.96 -10.96
CA GLN A 18 -1.57 -1.00 -10.12
C GLN A 18 -3.08 -0.99 -10.42
N GLU A 19 -3.47 -1.18 -11.68
CA GLU A 19 -4.87 -1.23 -12.09
C GLU A 19 -5.62 -2.42 -11.49
N GLU A 20 -5.02 -3.61 -11.49
CA GLU A 20 -5.64 -4.81 -10.90
C GLU A 20 -5.88 -4.66 -9.40
N VAL A 21 -4.89 -4.11 -8.68
CA VAL A 21 -5.04 -3.79 -7.25
C VAL A 21 -6.18 -2.79 -7.04
N CYS A 22 -6.24 -1.75 -7.88
CA CYS A 22 -7.27 -0.72 -7.78
C CYS A 22 -8.67 -1.26 -8.05
N LYS A 23 -8.82 -2.16 -9.03
CA LYS A 23 -10.06 -2.90 -9.31
C LYS A 23 -10.47 -3.76 -8.11
N LYS A 24 -9.54 -4.53 -7.53
CA LYS A 24 -9.78 -5.39 -6.36
C LYS A 24 -10.18 -4.59 -5.12
N LEU A 25 -9.56 -3.43 -4.88
CA LEU A 25 -9.78 -2.63 -3.67
C LEU A 25 -10.84 -1.51 -3.82
N LYS A 26 -11.35 -1.33 -5.04
CA LYS A 26 -12.27 -0.25 -5.43
C LYS A 26 -11.71 1.14 -5.09
N ILE A 27 -10.48 1.41 -5.53
CA ILE A 27 -9.81 2.71 -5.36
C ILE A 27 -9.33 3.25 -6.72
N LYS A 28 -9.07 4.55 -6.80
CA LYS A 28 -8.48 5.17 -8.00
C LYS A 28 -6.99 4.80 -8.13
N GLN A 29 -6.53 4.55 -9.35
CA GLN A 29 -5.11 4.26 -9.64
C GLN A 29 -4.16 5.36 -9.16
N SER A 30 -4.57 6.63 -9.33
CA SER A 30 -3.80 7.78 -8.85
C SER A 30 -3.58 7.79 -7.34
N ASN A 31 -4.50 7.22 -6.55
CA ASN A 31 -4.32 7.06 -5.11
C ASN A 31 -3.23 6.03 -4.80
N LEU A 32 -3.26 4.87 -5.46
CA LEU A 32 -2.25 3.84 -5.28
C LEU A 32 -0.87 4.32 -5.74
N SER A 33 -0.80 5.02 -6.87
CA SER A 33 0.44 5.59 -7.39
C SER A 33 1.11 6.52 -6.36
N LYS A 34 0.35 7.47 -5.79
CA LYS A 34 0.84 8.38 -4.74
C LYS A 34 1.27 7.66 -3.45
N MET A 35 0.64 6.53 -3.12
CA MET A 35 1.05 5.70 -1.98
C MET A 35 2.36 4.96 -2.26
N GLU A 36 2.52 4.42 -3.46
CA GLU A 36 3.73 3.70 -3.89
C GLU A 36 4.92 4.63 -4.16
N SER A 37 4.69 5.90 -4.49
CA SER A 37 5.73 6.93 -4.59
C SER A 37 6.08 7.55 -3.24
N GLY A 38 5.22 7.41 -2.23
CA GLY A 38 5.41 8.00 -0.90
C GLY A 38 4.98 9.47 -0.81
N GLU A 39 4.37 10.02 -1.86
CA GLU A 39 3.72 11.34 -1.83
C GLU A 39 2.54 11.39 -0.86
N ARG A 40 1.92 10.24 -0.58
CA ARG A 40 0.80 10.14 0.34
C ARG A 40 0.92 8.87 1.21
N PRO A 41 0.68 8.95 2.53
CA PRO A 41 0.59 7.76 3.37
C PRO A 41 -0.66 6.94 3.03
N ILE A 42 -0.63 5.64 3.35
CA ILE A 42 -1.79 4.75 3.20
C ILE A 42 -2.89 5.19 4.19
N PRO A 43 -4.11 5.54 3.72
CA PRO A 43 -5.23 5.85 4.59
C PRO A 43 -5.57 4.67 5.51
N LYS A 44 -5.89 4.93 6.78
CA LYS A 44 -6.19 3.88 7.78
C LYS A 44 -7.21 2.84 7.28
N GLY A 45 -8.29 3.28 6.63
CA GLY A 45 -9.33 2.38 6.09
C GLY A 45 -8.91 1.52 4.89
N LEU A 46 -7.75 1.77 4.28
CA LEU A 46 -7.18 0.94 3.22
C LEU A 46 -6.13 -0.05 3.74
N ILE A 47 -5.58 0.15 4.93
CA ILE A 47 -4.53 -0.71 5.48
C ILE A 47 -5.03 -2.15 5.58
N ASP A 48 -6.22 -2.37 6.17
CA ASP A 48 -6.76 -3.72 6.36
C ASP A 48 -7.11 -4.39 5.02
N LYS A 49 -7.44 -3.60 3.99
CA LYS A 49 -7.66 -4.11 2.64
C LYS A 49 -6.36 -4.61 2.01
N PHE A 50 -5.27 -3.86 2.13
CA PHE A 50 -3.95 -4.27 1.64
C PHE A 50 -3.38 -5.45 2.41
N VAL A 51 -3.55 -5.48 3.74
CA VAL A 51 -3.17 -6.62 4.59
C VAL A 51 -3.81 -7.91 4.10
N LYS A 52 -5.12 -7.88 3.84
CA LYS A 52 -5.87 -9.03 3.32
C LYS A 52 -5.44 -9.40 1.91
N LEU A 53 -5.30 -8.42 1.02
CA LEU A 53 -4.96 -8.66 -0.39
C LEU A 53 -3.59 -9.33 -0.55
N TYR A 54 -2.58 -8.86 0.19
CA TYR A 54 -1.20 -9.32 0.02
C TYR A 54 -0.73 -10.34 1.06
N ASN A 55 -1.63 -10.73 1.98
CA ASN A 55 -1.34 -11.61 3.11
C ASN A 55 -0.08 -11.19 3.90
N VAL A 56 -0.04 -9.94 4.37
CA VAL A 56 1.10 -9.37 5.10
C VAL A 56 0.71 -8.85 6.48
N LYS A 57 1.66 -8.76 7.40
CA LYS A 57 1.42 -8.17 8.73
C LYS A 57 1.16 -6.67 8.62
N LYS A 58 0.10 -6.19 9.29
CA LYS A 58 -0.31 -4.78 9.34
C LYS A 58 0.82 -3.81 9.67
N ILE A 59 1.72 -4.21 10.58
CA ILE A 59 2.88 -3.41 11.02
C ILE A 59 3.81 -2.99 9.87
N MET A 60 3.84 -3.75 8.77
CA MET A 60 4.68 -3.43 7.61
C MET A 60 4.14 -2.27 6.78
N LEU A 61 2.86 -1.92 6.96
CA LEU A 61 2.14 -0.87 6.21
C LEU A 61 1.82 0.36 7.06
N ILE A 62 2.27 0.39 8.33
CA ILE A 62 2.09 1.54 9.22
C ILE A 62 3.40 2.32 9.26
N GLU A 63 3.35 3.60 8.91
CA GLU A 63 4.46 4.50 9.23
C GLU A 63 4.40 4.82 10.73
N LYS A 64 5.37 4.31 11.49
CA LYS A 64 5.67 4.86 12.80
C LYS A 64 6.36 6.21 12.56
N LYS A 65 5.74 7.30 12.98
CA LYS A 65 6.53 8.49 13.29
C LYS A 65 7.47 8.05 14.42
N LEU A 66 8.78 8.19 14.23
CA LEU A 66 9.63 8.34 15.40
C LEU A 66 9.08 9.59 16.09
N SER A 67 8.50 9.39 17.26
CA SER A 67 8.33 10.51 18.19
C SER A 67 9.73 10.91 18.57
N ASP A 68 10.12 12.14 18.22
CA ASP A 68 11.20 12.83 18.92
C ASP A 68 10.78 13.07 20.38
#